data_AF-A0A822DEX6-F1
#
_entry.id   AF-A0A822DEX6-F1
#
_cell.length_a   1.000
_cell.length_b   1.000
_cell.length_c   1.000
_cell.angle_alpha   90.00
_cell.angle_beta   90.00
_cell.angle_gamma   90.00
#
_symmetry.space_group_name_H-M   'P 1'
#
loop_
_entity.id
_entity.type
_entity.pdbx_description
1 polymer ?
#
loop_
_entity_poly.entity_id
_entity_poly.type
_entity_poly.pdbx_seq_one_letter_code
_entity_poly.pdbx_strand_id
1 'polypeptide(L)'
;GRYNISYSVKDEQGRLAMSSYKNYYVYGGKEKEKDNDNDNEKETDEHEVNSYVPMDSLGIIPNAKSYGPEDMCELLIIAPFSPANGLILLDCDGQVSQPIGFQIESGKDSATVEFKISKDWIPNFTVHAELIGSTPREMKVTDSPYRPAIASHSMSLEVSRDFYKLNVSVDTYESNKIYTPSSTIHIDIDVRHHFPTAVCLCHY
;
A
#
# COMPACT_ATOMS: atom_id res chain seq x y z
N GLY A 1 -21.70 -32.01 14.03
CA GLY A 1 -20.72 -33.10 14.09
C GLY A 1 -19.62 -32.79 13.11
N ARG A 2 -18.36 -32.97 13.51
CA ARG A 2 -17.22 -32.72 12.64
C ARG A 2 -16.87 -34.00 11.88
N TYR A 3 -16.70 -33.90 10.57
CA TYR A 3 -16.42 -35.04 9.70
C TYR A 3 -15.18 -34.76 8.84
N ASN A 4 -14.50 -35.85 8.48
CA ASN A 4 -13.43 -35.81 7.48
C ASN A 4 -14.02 -36.37 6.19
N ILE A 5 -13.97 -35.58 5.11
CA ILE A 5 -14.53 -35.92 3.80
C ILE A 5 -13.40 -35.83 2.78
N SER A 6 -13.21 -36.87 1.96
CA SER A 6 -12.28 -36.84 0.85
C SER A 6 -12.98 -37.19 -0.45
N TYR A 7 -12.59 -36.54 -1.55
CA TYR A 7 -13.00 -36.92 -2.90
C TYR A 7 -11.84 -36.77 -3.87
N SER A 8 -11.78 -37.70 -4.82
CA SER A 8 -10.83 -37.68 -5.93
C SER A 8 -11.61 -37.52 -7.22
N VAL A 9 -11.17 -36.57 -8.05
CA VAL A 9 -11.69 -36.36 -9.40
C VAL A 9 -10.56 -36.67 -10.37
N LYS A 10 -10.83 -37.58 -11.30
CA LYS A 10 -9.91 -37.95 -12.37
C LYS A 10 -10.47 -37.41 -13.68
N ASP A 11 -9.66 -36.66 -14.42
CA ASP A 11 -10.05 -36.23 -15.76
C ASP A 11 -9.80 -37.33 -16.82
N GLU A 12 -10.26 -37.09 -18.04
CA GLU A 12 -10.12 -38.03 -19.16
C GLU A 12 -8.65 -38.25 -19.56
N GLN A 13 -7.76 -37.32 -19.21
CA GLN A 13 -6.32 -37.41 -19.43
C GLN A 13 -5.59 -38.09 -18.27
N GLY A 14 -6.33 -38.61 -17.28
CA GLY A 14 -5.82 -39.37 -16.16
C GLY A 14 -5.14 -38.55 -15.07
N ARG A 15 -5.21 -37.22 -15.14
CA ARG A 15 -4.69 -36.31 -14.11
C ARG A 15 -5.64 -36.35 -12.92
N LEU A 16 -5.05 -36.43 -11.73
CA LEU A 16 -5.77 -36.56 -10.48
C LEU A 16 -5.83 -35.19 -9.80
N ALA A 17 -7.03 -34.69 -9.59
CA ALA A 17 -7.30 -33.59 -8.68
C ALA A 17 -7.94 -34.19 -7.42
N MET A 18 -7.21 -34.15 -6.31
CA MET A 18 -7.69 -34.65 -5.03
C MET A 18 -8.01 -33.49 -4.11
N SER A 19 -9.14 -33.59 -3.40
CA SER A 19 -9.51 -32.64 -2.36
C SER A 19 -9.98 -33.38 -1.12
N SER A 20 -9.58 -32.86 0.04
CA SER A 20 -9.97 -33.40 1.34
C SER A 20 -10.30 -32.25 2.29
N TYR A 21 -11.42 -32.39 2.98
CA TYR A 21 -11.87 -31.50 4.02
C TYR A 21 -11.77 -32.21 5.36
N LYS A 22 -10.86 -31.74 6.20
CA LYS A 22 -10.71 -32.21 7.59
C LYS A 22 -11.53 -31.31 8.50
N ASN A 23 -12.17 -31.90 9.51
CA ASN A 23 -12.91 -31.17 10.54
C ASN A 23 -14.11 -30.34 10.02
N TYR A 24 -14.72 -30.76 8.90
CA TYR A 24 -15.88 -30.09 8.31
C TYR A 24 -17.09 -30.22 9.23
N TYR A 25 -17.60 -29.08 9.69
CA TYR A 25 -18.74 -29.05 10.60
C TYR A 25 -20.05 -29.23 9.84
N VAL A 26 -20.73 -30.35 10.09
CA VAL A 26 -22.09 -30.60 9.62
C VAL A 26 -23.06 -30.34 10.76
N TYR A 27 -23.99 -29.40 10.56
CA TYR A 27 -25.02 -29.06 11.53
C TYR A 27 -25.88 -30.29 11.86
N GLY A 28 -26.10 -30.58 13.14
CA GLY A 28 -26.87 -31.74 13.61
C GLY A 28 -26.11 -33.06 13.78
N GLY A 29 -24.84 -33.15 13.39
CA GLY A 29 -24.04 -34.37 13.62
C GLY A 29 -23.59 -34.52 15.10
N LYS A 30 -23.51 -35.76 15.61
CA LYS A 30 -22.98 -36.04 16.96
C LYS A 30 -21.45 -35.95 16.97
N GLU A 31 -20.88 -35.38 18.02
CA GLU A 31 -19.44 -35.33 18.25
C GLU A 31 -18.97 -36.68 18.80
N LYS A 32 -17.87 -37.23 18.29
CA LYS A 32 -17.24 -38.40 18.90
C LYS A 32 -16.34 -37.89 20.02
N GLU A 33 -16.73 -38.12 21.26
CA GLU A 33 -15.83 -38.02 22.42
C GLU A 33 -14.63 -38.93 22.18
N LYS A 34 -13.42 -38.40 22.41
CA LYS A 34 -12.20 -39.19 22.35
C LYS A 34 -12.13 -40.05 23.59
N ASP A 35 -12.47 -41.33 23.47
CA ASP A 35 -12.14 -42.32 24.49
C ASP A 35 -10.61 -42.45 24.54
N ASN A 36 -10.04 -42.03 25.66
CA ASN A 36 -8.64 -42.22 25.99
C ASN A 36 -8.45 -43.68 26.38
N ASP A 37 -8.14 -44.53 25.42
CA ASP A 37 -7.48 -45.80 25.71
C ASP A 37 -6.35 -46.02 24.71
N ASN A 38 -5.22 -46.45 25.28
CA ASN A 38 -3.95 -46.71 24.64
C ASN A 38 -4.11 -47.45 23.31
N ASP A 39 -3.41 -46.98 22.28
CA ASP A 39 -2.47 -47.83 21.54
C ASP A 39 -1.60 -47.00 20.60
N ASN A 40 -0.36 -47.44 20.49
CA ASN A 40 0.68 -46.86 19.64
C ASN A 40 0.27 -46.95 18.16
N GLU A 41 -0.28 -45.87 17.60
CA GLU A 41 -0.42 -45.72 16.15
C GLU A 41 0.26 -44.43 15.69
N LYS A 42 1.34 -44.64 14.93
CA LYS A 42 2.06 -43.66 14.13
C LYS A 42 1.15 -42.52 13.67
N GLU A 43 1.40 -41.33 14.22
CA GLU A 43 0.99 -40.06 13.63
C GLU A 43 1.53 -40.02 12.19
N THR A 44 0.67 -40.37 11.25
CA THR A 44 1.00 -40.34 9.83
C THR A 44 0.65 -38.93 9.39
N ASP A 45 1.69 -38.14 9.13
CA ASP A 45 1.65 -36.74 8.69
C ASP A 45 0.63 -36.53 7.54
N GLU A 46 -0.55 -36.01 7.87
CA GLU A 46 -1.56 -35.63 6.89
C GLU A 46 -1.30 -34.19 6.43
N HIS A 47 -0.79 -34.06 5.19
CA HIS A 47 -0.41 -32.80 4.57
C HIS A 47 -1.57 -31.79 4.55
N GLU A 48 -1.48 -30.79 5.40
CA GLU A 48 -2.34 -29.61 5.43
C GLU A 48 -2.13 -28.79 4.14
N VAL A 49 -3.05 -28.88 3.18
CA VAL A 49 -3.05 -27.96 2.03
C VAL A 49 -3.57 -26.62 2.51
N ASN A 50 -2.67 -25.82 3.10
CA ASN A 50 -2.95 -24.43 3.42
C ASN A 50 -3.25 -23.68 2.12
N SER A 51 -4.53 -23.34 1.90
CA SER A 51 -4.97 -22.47 0.80
C SER A 51 -4.72 -20.98 1.08
N TYR A 52 -3.96 -20.68 2.14
CA TYR A 52 -3.56 -19.35 2.53
C TYR A 52 -2.34 -18.93 1.70
N VAL A 53 -2.48 -17.85 0.94
CA VAL A 53 -1.35 -17.16 0.32
C VAL A 53 -0.82 -16.17 1.35
N PRO A 54 0.42 -16.34 1.85
CA PRO A 54 0.98 -15.37 2.78
C PRO A 54 1.16 -14.03 2.10
N MET A 55 0.87 -12.98 2.87
CA MET A 55 1.01 -11.61 2.45
C MET A 55 2.31 -11.04 3.00
N ASP A 56 3.18 -10.61 2.09
CA ASP A 56 4.44 -9.96 2.42
C ASP A 56 4.25 -8.43 2.51
N SER A 57 5.22 -7.73 3.10
CA SER A 57 5.28 -6.27 3.06
C SER A 57 6.24 -5.85 1.95
N LEU A 58 5.87 -4.84 1.18
CA LEU A 58 6.78 -4.14 0.26
C LEU A 58 7.33 -2.86 0.91
N GLY A 59 8.40 -2.31 0.35
CA GLY A 59 8.94 -1.00 0.75
C GLY A 59 8.52 0.10 -0.22
N ILE A 60 8.16 1.28 0.31
CA ILE A 60 7.93 2.50 -0.47
C ILE A 60 8.90 3.57 0.04
N ILE A 61 9.74 4.12 -0.84
CA ILE A 61 10.69 5.18 -0.50
C ILE A 61 10.44 6.38 -1.42
N PRO A 62 9.97 7.51 -0.87
CA PRO A 62 9.81 8.74 -1.63
C PRO A 62 11.14 9.47 -1.84
N ASN A 63 11.27 10.21 -2.95
CA ASN A 63 12.44 11.05 -3.22
C ASN A 63 12.53 12.30 -2.32
N ALA A 64 11.43 12.71 -1.66
CA ALA A 64 11.39 13.85 -0.75
C ALA A 64 10.47 13.60 0.45
N LYS A 65 10.62 14.39 1.52
CA LYS A 65 9.78 14.31 2.73
C LYS A 65 8.47 15.09 2.62
N SER A 66 8.46 16.15 1.81
CA SER A 66 7.31 17.01 1.59
C SER A 66 7.38 17.52 0.16
N TYR A 67 6.21 17.72 -0.45
CA TYR A 67 6.06 18.13 -1.83
C TYR A 67 5.23 19.40 -1.95
N GLY A 68 5.48 20.21 -2.96
CA GLY A 68 4.56 21.23 -3.43
C GLY A 68 3.50 20.67 -4.38
N PRO A 69 2.43 21.43 -4.65
CA PRO A 69 1.54 21.11 -5.75
C PRO A 69 2.28 21.21 -7.09
N GLU A 70 1.91 20.36 -8.05
CA GLU A 70 2.55 20.19 -9.37
C GLU A 70 3.98 19.62 -9.34
N ASP A 71 4.53 19.33 -8.17
CA ASP A 71 5.83 18.68 -8.06
C ASP A 71 5.79 17.26 -8.65
N MET A 72 6.95 16.86 -9.17
CA MET A 72 7.17 15.51 -9.67
C MET A 72 7.59 14.60 -8.52
N CYS A 73 6.71 13.69 -8.14
CA CYS A 73 6.99 12.68 -7.12
C CYS A 73 7.58 11.44 -7.79
N GLU A 74 8.69 10.97 -7.22
CA GLU A 74 9.33 9.72 -7.61
C GLU A 74 9.31 8.78 -6.39
N LEU A 75 8.71 7.61 -6.57
CA LEU A 75 8.62 6.56 -5.56
C LEU A 75 9.46 5.37 -5.99
N LEU A 76 10.43 4.99 -5.16
CA LEU A 76 11.14 3.73 -5.28
C LEU A 76 10.35 2.66 -4.53
N ILE A 77 9.86 1.67 -5.27
CA ILE A 77 9.17 0.50 -4.74
C ILE A 77 10.18 -0.63 -4.62
N ILE A 78 10.33 -1.19 -3.42
CA ILE A 78 11.19 -2.36 -3.15
C ILE A 78 10.30 -3.57 -2.92
N ALA A 79 10.47 -4.60 -3.75
CA ALA A 79 9.66 -5.81 -3.69
C ALA A 79 10.38 -6.98 -3.03
N PRO A 80 9.63 -7.81 -2.28
CA PRO A 80 10.18 -9.02 -1.67
C PRO A 80 10.38 -10.17 -2.67
N PHE A 81 9.80 -10.09 -3.87
CA PHE A 81 9.89 -11.11 -4.91
C PHE A 81 9.87 -10.49 -6.32
N SER A 82 10.42 -11.22 -7.30
CA SER A 82 10.34 -10.87 -8.72
C SER A 82 10.24 -12.12 -9.61
N PRO A 83 9.60 -12.02 -10.80
CA PRO A 83 8.91 -10.84 -11.34
C PRO A 83 7.57 -10.56 -10.62
N ALA A 84 7.15 -9.29 -10.64
CA ALA A 84 5.90 -8.86 -10.02
C ALA A 84 5.20 -7.78 -10.86
N ASN A 85 3.86 -7.78 -10.84
CA ASN A 85 3.04 -6.70 -11.37
C ASN A 85 2.45 -5.93 -10.19
N GLY A 86 2.45 -4.60 -10.29
CA GLY A 86 2.04 -3.73 -9.22
C GLY A 86 0.98 -2.73 -9.63
N LEU A 87 0.24 -2.28 -8.63
CA LEU A 87 -0.74 -1.21 -8.73
C LEU A 87 -0.50 -0.22 -7.59
N ILE A 88 -0.49 1.07 -7.92
CA ILE A 88 -0.50 2.15 -6.95
C ILE A 88 -1.86 2.86 -7.02
N LEU A 89 -2.44 3.09 -5.85
CA LEU A 89 -3.63 3.89 -5.66
C LEU A 89 -3.27 5.08 -4.76
N LEU A 90 -3.66 6.28 -5.16
CA LEU A 90 -3.49 7.47 -4.33
C LEU A 90 -4.86 7.84 -3.79
N ASP A 91 -4.95 8.00 -2.47
CA ASP A 91 -6.18 8.36 -1.77
C ASP A 91 -5.96 9.63 -0.95
N CYS A 92 -6.78 10.64 -1.21
CA CYS A 92 -6.82 11.88 -0.44
C CYS A 92 -8.22 12.04 0.16
N ASP A 93 -8.40 11.63 1.41
CA ASP A 93 -9.68 11.70 2.14
C ASP A 93 -10.88 11.10 1.36
N GLY A 94 -10.67 9.97 0.68
CA GLY A 94 -11.69 9.28 -0.13
C GLY A 94 -11.74 9.74 -1.59
N GLN A 95 -10.95 10.76 -1.98
CA GLN A 95 -10.71 11.07 -3.38
C GLN A 95 -9.60 10.16 -3.91
N VAL A 96 -10.04 9.11 -4.60
CA VAL A 96 -9.16 8.10 -5.16
C VAL A 96 -8.74 8.49 -6.58
N SER A 97 -7.44 8.50 -6.84
CA SER A 97 -6.87 8.78 -8.16
C SER A 97 -7.05 7.62 -9.14
N GLN A 98 -6.69 7.86 -10.41
CA GLN A 98 -6.56 6.77 -11.37
C GLN A 98 -5.45 5.81 -10.92
N PRO A 99 -5.70 4.49 -10.93
CA PRO A 99 -4.68 3.51 -10.56
C PRO A 99 -3.47 3.57 -11.50
N ILE A 100 -2.26 3.56 -10.92
CA ILE A 100 -1.00 3.59 -11.66
C ILE A 100 -0.40 2.18 -11.67
N GLY A 101 -0.37 1.54 -12.82
CA GLY A 101 0.25 0.23 -12.98
C GLY A 101 1.77 0.34 -13.14
N PHE A 102 2.51 -0.60 -12.55
CA PHE A 102 3.96 -0.73 -12.73
C PHE A 102 4.37 -2.20 -12.71
N GLN A 103 5.59 -2.50 -13.14
CA GLN A 103 6.09 -3.87 -13.21
C GLN A 103 7.53 -3.95 -12.69
N ILE A 104 7.83 -5.05 -12.01
CA ILE A 104 9.16 -5.42 -11.57
C ILE A 104 9.66 -6.54 -12.46
N GLU A 105 10.70 -6.24 -13.21
CA GLU A 105 11.33 -7.19 -14.14
C GLU A 105 11.94 -8.37 -13.38
N SER A 106 12.06 -9.51 -14.07
CA SER A 106 12.68 -10.71 -13.51
C SER A 106 14.12 -10.44 -13.10
N GLY A 107 14.47 -10.76 -11.85
CA GLY A 107 15.83 -10.56 -11.32
C GLY A 107 16.12 -9.16 -10.79
N LYS A 108 15.17 -8.21 -10.89
CA LYS A 108 15.23 -6.94 -10.16
C LYS A 108 14.50 -7.05 -8.83
N ASP A 109 14.85 -6.20 -7.89
CA ASP A 109 14.26 -6.09 -6.55
C ASP A 109 13.42 -4.82 -6.38
N SER A 110 13.42 -3.94 -7.38
CA SER A 110 12.84 -2.61 -7.27
C SER A 110 12.34 -2.06 -8.61
N ALA A 111 11.42 -1.10 -8.52
CA ALA A 111 10.93 -0.30 -9.63
C ALA A 111 10.66 1.13 -9.18
N THR A 112 10.88 2.08 -10.07
CA THR A 112 10.58 3.49 -9.85
C THR A 112 9.24 3.85 -10.50
N VAL A 113 8.39 4.55 -9.76
CA VAL A 113 7.12 5.08 -10.27
C VAL A 113 7.10 6.59 -10.11
N GLU A 114 6.72 7.26 -11.18
CA GLU A 114 6.76 8.71 -11.31
C GLU A 114 5.35 9.25 -11.59
N PHE A 115 4.89 10.22 -10.80
CA PHE A 115 3.64 10.94 -11.05
C PHE A 115 3.70 12.40 -10.57
N LYS A 116 2.86 13.25 -11.17
CA LYS A 116 2.68 14.64 -10.73
C LYS A 116 1.69 14.74 -9.59
N ILE A 117 2.00 15.57 -8.60
CA ILE A 117 1.12 15.83 -7.46
C ILE A 117 0.05 16.85 -7.83
N SER A 118 -1.22 16.48 -7.66
CA SER A 118 -2.35 17.40 -7.85
C SER A 118 -2.47 18.40 -6.69
N LYS A 119 -2.97 19.60 -6.98
CA LYS A 119 -3.36 20.61 -5.97
C LYS A 119 -4.48 20.13 -5.05
N ASP A 120 -5.30 19.20 -5.52
CA ASP A 120 -6.42 18.63 -4.75
C ASP A 120 -5.93 17.69 -3.64
N TRP A 121 -4.65 17.31 -3.64
CA TRP A 121 -4.04 16.42 -2.63
C TRP A 121 -3.38 17.19 -1.47
N ILE A 122 -3.65 18.49 -1.35
CA ILE A 122 -3.26 19.28 -0.19
C ILE A 122 -4.27 19.01 0.94
N PRO A 123 -3.83 18.69 2.17
CA PRO A 123 -2.45 18.80 2.68
C PRO A 123 -1.64 17.49 2.68
N ASN A 124 -2.27 16.36 2.39
CA ASN A 124 -1.63 15.06 2.37
C ASN A 124 -2.42 14.08 1.52
N PHE A 125 -1.79 12.98 1.13
CA PHE A 125 -2.45 11.85 0.51
C PHE A 125 -1.79 10.56 0.97
N THR A 126 -2.50 9.45 0.84
CA THR A 126 -2.00 8.11 1.14
C THR A 126 -1.73 7.38 -0.16
N VAL A 127 -0.52 6.86 -0.28
CA VAL A 127 -0.11 5.94 -1.34
C VAL A 127 -0.40 4.53 -0.85
N HIS A 128 -1.19 3.78 -1.59
CA HIS A 128 -1.37 2.35 -1.41
C HIS A 128 -0.69 1.64 -2.57
N ALA A 129 0.24 0.75 -2.29
CA ALA A 129 0.88 -0.08 -3.30
C ALA A 129 0.57 -1.55 -3.03
N GLU A 130 0.25 -2.28 -4.08
CA GLU A 130 0.04 -3.71 -4.07
C GLU A 130 0.87 -4.36 -5.18
N LEU A 131 1.43 -5.53 -4.88
CA LEU A 131 2.20 -6.35 -5.79
C LEU A 131 1.65 -7.76 -5.82
N ILE A 132 1.53 -8.29 -7.03
CA ILE A 132 1.20 -9.69 -7.29
C ILE A 132 2.32 -10.32 -8.11
N GLY A 133 2.72 -11.53 -7.73
CA GLY A 133 3.78 -12.25 -8.40
C GLY A 133 3.81 -13.71 -8.03
N SER A 134 4.98 -14.32 -8.18
CA SER A 134 5.18 -15.72 -7.89
C SER A 134 6.52 -15.94 -7.20
N THR A 135 6.55 -16.81 -6.19
CA THR A 135 7.76 -17.14 -5.44
C THR A 135 7.94 -18.67 -5.36
N PRO A 136 9.17 -19.20 -5.29
CA PRO A 136 9.40 -20.62 -5.05
C PRO A 136 8.76 -21.09 -3.74
N ARG A 137 8.38 -22.38 -3.67
CA ARG A 137 7.94 -22.99 -2.41
C ARG A 137 9.15 -23.24 -1.50
N GLU A 138 8.99 -23.03 -0.20
CA GLU A 138 10.05 -23.16 0.81
C GLU A 138 10.64 -24.59 0.87
N MET A 139 9.79 -25.61 0.73
CA MET A 139 10.25 -26.98 0.50
C MET A 139 10.54 -27.19 -0.98
N LYS A 140 11.81 -27.08 -1.35
CA LYS A 140 12.34 -27.44 -2.68
C LYS A 140 12.15 -28.95 -2.93
N VAL A 141 10.95 -29.36 -3.32
CA VAL A 141 10.78 -30.58 -4.11
C VAL A 141 11.26 -30.24 -5.52
N THR A 142 12.18 -31.04 -6.06
CA THR A 142 12.69 -30.89 -7.42
C THR A 142 11.52 -30.71 -8.40
N ASP A 143 11.55 -29.64 -9.18
CA ASP A 143 10.54 -29.30 -10.20
C ASP A 143 9.14 -28.91 -9.68
N SER A 144 9.03 -28.42 -8.43
CA SER A 144 7.76 -27.86 -7.94
C SER A 144 7.42 -26.52 -8.63
N PRO A 145 6.16 -26.31 -9.07
CA PRO A 145 5.73 -25.04 -9.59
C PRO A 145 5.80 -23.94 -8.51
N TYR A 146 6.03 -22.71 -8.97
CA TYR A 146 6.01 -21.52 -8.13
C TYR A 146 4.62 -21.34 -7.52
N ARG A 147 4.57 -20.77 -6.31
CA ARG A 147 3.30 -20.37 -5.68
C ARG A 147 3.01 -18.89 -5.97
N PRO A 148 1.74 -18.47 -5.99
CA PRO A 148 1.39 -17.05 -5.96
C PRO A 148 1.98 -16.36 -4.73
N ALA A 149 2.36 -15.10 -4.90
CA ALA A 149 2.84 -14.23 -3.83
C ALA A 149 2.15 -12.87 -3.95
N ILE A 150 1.78 -12.29 -2.82
CA ILE A 150 1.18 -10.96 -2.73
C ILE A 150 1.95 -10.12 -1.72
N ALA A 151 2.12 -8.84 -2.00
CA ALA A 151 2.68 -7.90 -1.05
C ALA A 151 1.93 -6.57 -1.09
N SER A 152 1.78 -5.90 0.04
CA SER A 152 1.24 -4.55 0.07
C SER A 152 1.95 -3.65 1.07
N HIS A 153 1.80 -2.34 0.86
CA HIS A 153 2.21 -1.32 1.81
C HIS A 153 1.41 -0.05 1.57
N SER A 154 1.30 0.77 2.61
CA SER A 154 0.69 2.09 2.50
C SER A 154 1.48 3.14 3.27
N MET A 155 1.63 4.33 2.70
CA MET A 155 2.39 5.43 3.28
C MET A 155 1.66 6.75 3.04
N SER A 156 1.62 7.63 4.05
CA SER A 156 1.10 8.99 3.89
C SER A 156 2.23 9.96 3.54
N LEU A 157 2.00 10.81 2.55
CA LEU A 157 2.91 11.86 2.10
C LEU A 157 2.29 13.23 2.34
N GLU A 158 3.12 14.20 2.76
CA GLU A 158 2.69 15.57 3.05
C GLU A 158 2.89 16.47 1.82
N VAL A 159 1.86 17.27 1.52
CA VAL A 159 1.87 18.30 0.49
C VAL A 159 1.75 19.68 1.14
N SER A 160 2.72 20.56 0.88
CA SER A 160 2.79 21.89 1.46
C SER A 160 1.55 22.72 1.14
N ARG A 161 1.06 23.44 2.15
CA ARG A 161 -0.04 24.41 2.05
C ARG A 161 0.43 25.80 1.62
N ASP A 162 1.72 25.99 1.35
CA ASP A 162 2.27 27.30 0.96
C ASP A 162 1.58 27.88 -0.28
N PHE A 163 1.02 27.03 -1.14
CA PHE A 163 0.20 27.46 -2.27
C PHE A 163 -1.02 28.29 -1.87
N TYR A 164 -1.56 28.08 -0.66
CA TYR A 164 -2.69 28.85 -0.13
C TYR A 164 -2.26 30.03 0.74
N LYS A 165 -0.95 30.24 0.93
CA LYS A 165 -0.43 31.30 1.78
C LYS A 165 -0.45 32.65 1.06
N LEU A 166 -0.81 33.69 1.80
CA LEU A 166 -0.82 35.08 1.32
C LEU A 166 0.22 35.88 2.10
N ASN A 167 0.96 36.73 1.39
CA ASN A 167 1.80 37.76 1.97
C ASN A 167 0.97 39.04 2.08
N VAL A 168 0.63 39.44 3.31
CA VAL A 168 -0.16 40.65 3.58
C VAL A 168 0.76 41.70 4.20
N SER A 169 0.92 42.84 3.52
CA SER A 169 1.54 44.04 4.09
C SER A 169 0.45 45.01 4.49
N VAL A 170 0.55 45.53 5.71
CA VAL A 170 -0.40 46.51 6.23
C VAL A 170 0.38 47.76 6.57
N ASP A 171 0.10 48.82 5.83
CA ASP A 171 0.76 50.11 5.99
C ASP A 171 -0.30 51.16 6.33
N THR A 172 0.08 52.16 7.11
CA THR A 172 -0.74 53.34 7.36
C THR A 172 -0.11 54.53 6.67
N TYR A 173 -0.92 55.43 6.15
CA TYR A 173 -0.46 56.64 5.45
C TYR A 173 0.59 57.43 6.25
N GLU A 174 0.43 57.49 7.58
CA GLU A 174 1.40 58.09 8.49
C GLU A 174 1.92 57.03 9.47
N SER A 175 3.18 56.62 9.31
CA SER A 175 3.84 55.71 10.23
C SER A 175 3.93 56.34 11.63
N ASN A 176 3.51 55.62 12.67
CA ASN A 176 3.71 55.97 14.08
C ASN A 176 2.86 57.15 14.62
N LYS A 177 1.72 57.43 14.00
CA LYS A 177 0.74 58.41 14.50
C LYS A 177 -0.15 57.83 15.59
N ILE A 178 -0.34 58.57 16.66
CA ILE A 178 -1.31 58.25 17.71
C ILE A 178 -2.66 58.83 17.30
N TYR A 179 -3.66 57.95 17.17
CA TYR A 179 -5.01 58.29 16.76
C TYR A 179 -5.91 58.45 17.99
N THR A 180 -6.78 59.47 17.99
CA THR A 180 -7.74 59.70 19.07
C THR A 180 -9.02 58.88 18.85
N PRO A 181 -9.79 58.58 19.91
CA PRO A 181 -11.13 58.00 19.76
C PRO A 181 -11.99 58.91 18.88
N SER A 182 -12.73 58.35 17.93
CA SER A 182 -13.49 59.06 16.88
C SER A 182 -12.68 59.62 15.70
N SER A 183 -11.36 59.38 15.62
CA SER A 183 -10.59 59.70 14.41
C SER A 183 -10.77 58.63 13.32
N THR A 184 -10.69 59.05 12.06
CA THR A 184 -10.72 58.16 10.89
C THR A 184 -9.28 57.81 10.48
N ILE A 185 -9.02 56.54 10.25
CA ILE A 185 -7.70 56.02 9.87
C ILE A 185 -7.80 55.40 8.47
N HIS A 186 -6.86 55.75 7.60
CA HIS A 186 -6.68 55.07 6.31
C HIS A 186 -5.59 54.00 6.45
N ILE A 187 -5.97 52.77 6.13
CA ILE A 187 -5.10 51.60 6.15
C ILE A 187 -4.95 51.12 4.72
N ASP A 188 -3.72 51.10 4.24
CA ASP A 188 -3.36 50.52 2.96
C ASP A 188 -3.00 49.05 3.18
N ILE A 189 -3.69 48.17 2.46
CA ILE A 189 -3.48 46.73 2.57
C ILE A 189 -3.01 46.25 1.19
N ASP A 190 -1.78 45.75 1.14
CA ASP A 190 -1.24 45.09 -0.04
C ASP A 190 -1.25 43.58 0.20
N VAL A 191 -1.95 42.86 -0.66
CA VAL A 191 -2.08 41.40 -0.60
C VAL A 191 -1.42 40.80 -1.83
N ARG A 192 -0.35 40.03 -1.60
CA ARG A 192 0.37 39.31 -2.64
C ARG A 192 0.32 37.82 -2.36
N HIS A 193 0.35 37.03 -3.42
CA HIS A 193 0.46 35.58 -3.29
C HIS A 193 1.84 35.20 -2.73
N HIS A 194 1.90 34.22 -1.83
CA HIS A 194 3.16 33.71 -1.31
C HIS A 194 3.73 32.67 -2.28
N PHE A 195 4.81 33.04 -2.96
CA PHE A 195 5.60 32.08 -3.74
C PHE A 195 6.73 31.54 -2.86
N PRO A 196 6.77 30.24 -2.54
CA PRO A 196 7.93 29.68 -1.87
C PRO A 196 9.14 29.81 -2.80
N THR A 197 10.22 30.42 -2.32
CA THR A 197 11.51 30.43 -3.02
C THR A 197 12.00 29.00 -3.18
N ALA A 198 12.02 28.50 -4.43
CA ALA A 198 12.64 27.23 -4.75
C ALA A 198 14.13 27.29 -4.34
N VAL A 199 14.50 26.53 -3.32
CA VAL A 199 15.91 26.31 -2.98
C VAL A 199 16.46 25.35 -4.03
N CYS A 200 16.97 25.91 -5.12
CA CYS A 200 17.69 25.17 -6.14
C CYS A 200 19.07 24.80 -5.56
N LEU A 201 19.17 23.60 -4.96
CA LEU A 201 20.45 23.02 -4.57
C LEU A 201 21.15 22.47 -5.82
N CYS A 202 21.72 23.36 -6.63
CA CYS A 202 22.82 22.99 -7.52
C CYS A 202 24.08 22.82 -6.65
N HIS A 203 24.40 21.60 -6.23
CA HIS A 203 25.77 21.28 -5.81
C HIS A 203 26.54 20.76 -7.01
N TYR A 204 27.68 21.43 -7.24
CA TYR A 204 28.72 21.17 -8.24
C TYR A 204 29.39 19.80 -8.07
#